data_AF-P14643-F1
#
_entry.id   AF-P14643-F1
#
_cell.length_a   1.000
_cell.length_b   1.000
_cell.length_c   1.000
_cell.angle_alpha   90.00
_cell.angle_beta   90.00
_cell.angle_gamma   90.00
#
_symmetry.space_group_name_H-M   'P 1'
#
loop_
_entity.id
_entity.type
_entity.pdbx_description
1 polymer ?
#
loop_
_entity_poly.entity_id
_entity_poly.type
_entity_poly.pdbx_seq_one_letter_code
_entity_poly.pdbx_strand_id
1 'polypeptide(L)'
;MREIVHIQAGQCGNQIGAKFWEVISDEHGIDPSGTYCGDSDLQLERVDVFYNEATGGRYVPRAILMDLEPGTMDSVRAGPFGQLFRPDNFVFGQTGAGNNWAKGHYTEGAELIDAVLDVVRKEAEGCDCLQGFQITHSLGGGTGSGMGTLLISKIREEYPDRIMETFSVFPSPKVSDTVVEPYNATLSVHQLVENADEVQVIDNEALYDICFRTLKLTTPTYGDLNHLVSAAMSGVTCSLRFPGQLNSDLRKLAVNLIPFPRLHFFMIGFAPLTSRGSQQYRALTVPELTQQMFDAKNMMCASDPRHGRYLTACAMFRGRMSTKEVDEQMLNVQNKNSSYFVEWIPHNTKSSVCDIPPKGLKMAVTFVGNSTAIQEMFKRVSDQFTAMFRRKAFLHWYTGEGMDEMEFTEAESNMNDLVSEYQQYQDATAEEEGEFEEEEGDVEA
;
A
#
# COMPACT_ATOMS: atom_id res chain seq x y z
N MET A 1 4.11 22.73 -3.28
CA MET A 1 2.82 22.05 -2.98
C MET A 1 3.12 21.02 -1.90
N ARG A 2 2.51 19.83 -1.80
CA ARG A 2 3.04 18.75 -0.94
C ARG A 2 3.28 17.54 -1.83
N GLU A 3 4.51 17.39 -2.32
CA GLU A 3 4.84 16.43 -3.36
C GLU A 3 5.22 15.06 -2.80
N ILE A 4 4.99 14.01 -3.59
CA ILE A 4 5.32 12.62 -3.27
C ILE A 4 6.26 12.09 -4.35
N VAL A 5 7.34 11.43 -3.90
CA VAL A 5 8.20 10.65 -4.77
C VAL A 5 7.73 9.20 -4.72
N HIS A 6 7.35 8.65 -5.88
CA HIS A 6 6.84 7.29 -6.00
C HIS A 6 7.95 6.34 -6.46
N ILE A 7 8.16 5.24 -5.74
CA ILE A 7 9.23 4.27 -6.02
C ILE A 7 8.62 2.90 -6.30
N GLN A 8 9.11 2.23 -7.33
CA GLN A 8 8.64 0.92 -7.78
C GLN A 8 9.78 -0.08 -7.68
N ALA A 9 9.62 -1.11 -6.85
CA ALA A 9 10.69 -2.06 -6.55
C ALA A 9 10.38 -3.48 -7.06
N GLY A 10 11.24 -3.98 -7.94
CA GLY A 10 11.16 -5.33 -8.49
C GLY A 10 10.00 -5.54 -9.46
N GLN A 11 9.90 -6.74 -10.03
CA GLN A 11 8.92 -7.06 -11.07
C GLN A 11 7.48 -6.67 -10.68
N CYS A 12 7.02 -7.11 -9.50
CA CYS A 12 5.66 -6.82 -9.02
C CYS A 12 5.42 -5.31 -8.85
N GLY A 13 6.36 -4.63 -8.16
CA GLY A 13 6.25 -3.19 -7.89
C GLY A 13 6.19 -2.35 -9.16
N ASN A 14 7.01 -2.67 -10.15
CA ASN A 14 7.02 -2.00 -11.45
C ASN A 14 5.77 -2.29 -12.29
N GLN A 15 5.22 -3.51 -12.25
CA GLN A 15 3.98 -3.83 -12.98
C GLN A 15 2.75 -3.14 -12.38
N ILE A 16 2.63 -3.13 -11.06
CA ILE A 16 1.57 -2.38 -10.36
C ILE A 16 1.76 -0.88 -10.60
N GLY A 17 2.99 -0.39 -10.44
CA GLY A 17 3.33 1.00 -10.62
C GLY A 17 3.06 1.52 -12.04
N ALA A 18 3.41 0.75 -13.08
CA ALA A 18 3.09 1.10 -14.46
C ALA A 18 1.57 1.22 -14.67
N LYS A 19 0.78 0.32 -14.07
CA LYS A 19 -0.69 0.39 -14.14
C LYS A 19 -1.24 1.58 -13.34
N PHE A 20 -0.66 1.88 -12.18
CA PHE A 20 -1.00 3.06 -11.39
C PHE A 20 -0.79 4.35 -12.18
N TRP A 21 0.36 4.52 -12.84
CA TRP A 21 0.63 5.69 -13.67
C TRP A 21 -0.30 5.83 -14.86
N GLU A 22 -0.71 4.74 -15.51
CA GLU A 22 -1.79 4.78 -16.51
C GLU A 22 -3.08 5.36 -15.90
N VAL A 23 -3.51 4.83 -14.75
CA VAL A 23 -4.76 5.26 -14.08
C VAL A 23 -4.71 6.73 -13.67
N ILE A 24 -3.63 7.19 -13.03
CA ILE A 24 -3.57 8.59 -12.60
C ILE A 24 -3.30 9.55 -13.76
N SER A 25 -2.59 9.14 -14.81
CA SER A 25 -2.46 9.95 -16.04
C SER A 25 -3.82 10.18 -16.69
N ASP A 26 -4.64 9.13 -16.81
CA ASP A 26 -6.00 9.23 -17.34
C ASP A 26 -6.90 10.15 -16.50
N GLU A 27 -6.73 10.16 -15.17
CA GLU A 27 -7.45 11.06 -14.27
C GLU A 27 -7.01 12.52 -14.41
N HIS A 28 -5.71 12.77 -14.56
CA HIS A 28 -5.14 14.10 -14.80
C HIS A 28 -5.24 14.56 -16.26
N GLY A 29 -5.81 13.74 -17.16
CA GLY A 29 -5.92 14.05 -18.57
C GLY A 29 -4.57 14.17 -19.28
N ILE A 30 -3.55 13.46 -18.78
CA ILE A 30 -2.19 13.43 -19.34
C ILE A 30 -2.09 12.22 -20.26
N ASP A 31 -1.70 12.46 -21.51
CA ASP A 31 -1.49 11.40 -22.48
C ASP A 31 -0.11 10.70 -22.29
N PRO A 32 0.17 9.61 -23.01
CA PRO A 32 1.46 8.91 -22.87
C PRO A 32 2.71 9.73 -23.26
N SER A 33 2.54 10.86 -23.94
CA SER A 33 3.64 11.79 -24.25
C SER A 33 3.95 12.73 -23.08
N GLY A 34 3.08 12.80 -22.07
CA GLY A 34 3.13 13.77 -20.98
C GLY A 34 2.41 15.08 -21.32
N THR A 35 1.61 15.11 -22.39
CA THR A 35 0.86 16.30 -22.80
C THR A 35 -0.52 16.28 -22.17
N TYR A 36 -0.96 17.41 -21.63
CA TYR A 36 -2.33 17.55 -21.16
C TYR A 36 -3.32 17.61 -22.34
N CYS A 37 -4.29 16.71 -22.33
CA CYS A 37 -5.40 16.58 -23.29
C CYS A 37 -6.76 16.50 -22.55
N GLY A 38 -6.81 16.93 -21.29
CA GLY A 38 -8.01 16.94 -20.48
C GLY A 38 -9.03 18.02 -20.88
N ASP A 39 -10.21 17.94 -20.28
CA ASP A 39 -11.37 18.80 -20.55
C ASP A 39 -11.79 19.64 -19.34
N SER A 40 -11.05 19.56 -18.22
CA SER A 40 -11.37 20.28 -16.99
C SER A 40 -10.12 20.77 -16.26
N ASP A 41 -10.09 22.05 -15.90
CA ASP A 41 -8.98 22.65 -15.14
C ASP A 41 -8.73 21.96 -13.79
N LEU A 42 -9.75 21.30 -13.21
CA LEU A 42 -9.63 20.51 -12.00
C LEU A 42 -8.66 19.33 -12.14
N GLN A 43 -8.41 18.86 -13.37
CA GLN A 43 -7.46 17.78 -13.65
C GLN A 43 -6.00 18.24 -13.50
N LEU A 44 -5.71 19.53 -13.70
CA LEU A 44 -4.37 20.08 -13.49
C LEU A 44 -4.17 20.60 -12.06
N GLU A 45 -5.26 20.82 -11.33
CA GLU A 45 -5.16 21.27 -9.95
C GLU A 45 -4.43 20.23 -9.10
N ARG A 46 -3.29 20.61 -8.49
CA ARG A 46 -2.40 19.72 -7.72
C ARG A 46 -1.76 18.59 -8.50
N VAL A 47 -1.62 18.73 -9.82
CA VAL A 47 -0.83 17.80 -10.66
C VAL A 47 0.61 17.64 -10.15
N ASP A 48 1.17 18.70 -9.56
CA ASP A 48 2.55 18.74 -9.02
C ASP A 48 2.83 17.72 -7.92
N VAL A 49 1.79 17.18 -7.27
CA VAL A 49 1.92 16.16 -6.21
C VAL A 49 2.70 14.96 -6.72
N PHE A 50 2.43 14.51 -7.95
CA PHE A 50 3.10 13.37 -8.57
C PHE A 50 3.86 13.70 -9.85
N TYR A 51 3.61 14.87 -10.45
CA TYR A 51 4.27 15.28 -11.68
C TYR A 51 5.19 16.47 -11.45
N ASN A 52 6.16 16.59 -12.33
CA ASN A 52 6.97 17.77 -12.52
C ASN A 52 6.65 18.34 -13.92
N GLU A 53 6.37 19.63 -14.01
CA GLU A 53 6.19 20.30 -15.30
C GLU A 53 7.57 20.60 -15.91
N ALA A 54 7.93 19.81 -16.92
CA ALA A 54 9.13 20.01 -17.71
C ALA A 54 8.91 21.05 -18.82
N THR A 55 10.02 21.48 -19.43
CA THR A 55 10.02 22.40 -20.57
C THR A 55 9.06 21.97 -21.68
N GLY A 56 8.29 22.92 -22.21
CA GLY A 56 7.27 22.66 -23.24
C GLY A 56 5.90 22.25 -22.69
N GLY A 57 5.67 22.38 -21.38
CA GLY A 57 4.39 22.03 -20.74
C GLY A 57 4.18 20.52 -20.62
N ARG A 58 5.28 19.75 -20.57
CA ARG A 58 5.25 18.30 -20.50
C ARG A 58 5.26 17.86 -19.03
N TYR A 59 4.26 17.09 -18.61
CA TYR A 59 4.21 16.52 -17.27
C TYR A 59 5.02 15.22 -17.21
N VAL A 60 5.96 15.17 -16.26
CA VAL A 60 6.86 14.03 -16.04
C VAL A 60 6.65 13.47 -14.62
N PRO A 61 6.36 12.18 -14.46
CA PRO A 61 6.23 11.52 -13.16
C PRO A 61 7.45 11.70 -12.26
N ARG A 62 7.22 11.98 -10.98
CA ARG A 62 8.18 11.85 -9.86
C ARG A 62 8.31 10.37 -9.48
N ALA A 63 8.69 9.56 -10.45
CA ALA A 63 8.74 8.11 -10.34
C ALA A 63 10.18 7.60 -10.42
N ILE A 64 10.51 6.63 -9.59
CA ILE A 64 11.78 5.91 -9.60
C ILE A 64 11.46 4.43 -9.79
N LEU A 65 12.08 3.82 -10.79
CA LEU A 65 11.85 2.44 -11.17
C LEU A 65 13.13 1.68 -10.93
N MET A 66 13.08 0.69 -10.05
CA MET A 66 14.24 -0.15 -9.75
C MET A 66 13.94 -1.63 -9.88
N ASP A 67 14.88 -2.35 -10.47
CA ASP A 67 14.87 -3.81 -10.50
C ASP A 67 16.30 -4.36 -10.62
N LEU A 68 16.55 -5.57 -10.14
CA LEU A 68 17.87 -6.21 -10.27
C LEU A 68 18.07 -6.84 -11.65
N GLU A 69 17.00 -6.92 -12.46
CA GLU A 69 17.02 -7.44 -13.82
C GLU A 69 16.49 -6.43 -14.84
N PRO A 70 17.05 -6.38 -16.06
CA PRO A 70 16.61 -5.45 -17.09
C PRO A 70 15.23 -5.77 -17.67
N GLY A 71 14.79 -7.03 -17.62
CA GLY A 71 13.60 -7.50 -18.34
C GLY A 71 12.30 -6.78 -17.94
N THR A 72 12.14 -6.46 -16.65
CA THR A 72 10.99 -5.68 -16.17
C THR A 72 11.06 -4.25 -16.70
N MET A 73 12.24 -3.62 -16.69
CA MET A 73 12.43 -2.24 -17.16
C MET A 73 12.12 -2.10 -18.64
N ASP A 74 12.60 -3.04 -19.45
CA ASP A 74 12.32 -3.08 -20.88
C ASP A 74 10.83 -3.25 -21.15
N SER A 75 10.14 -4.07 -20.36
CA SER A 75 8.69 -4.26 -20.45
C SER A 75 7.92 -2.99 -20.13
N VAL A 76 8.32 -2.22 -19.11
CA VAL A 76 7.70 -0.93 -18.77
C VAL A 76 7.97 0.10 -19.87
N ARG A 77 9.20 0.19 -20.38
CA ARG A 77 9.58 1.11 -21.46
C ARG A 77 8.85 0.83 -22.77
N ALA A 78 8.62 -0.45 -23.09
CA ALA A 78 7.85 -0.88 -24.25
C ALA A 78 6.33 -0.70 -24.06
N GLY A 79 5.88 -0.50 -22.81
CA GLY A 79 4.48 -0.26 -22.49
C GLY A 79 3.97 1.09 -23.01
N PRO A 80 2.64 1.29 -23.07
CA PRO A 80 2.05 2.49 -23.66
C PRO A 80 2.54 3.80 -23.03
N PHE A 81 2.72 3.81 -21.71
CA PHE A 81 3.20 4.96 -20.93
C PHE A 81 4.72 4.93 -20.66
N GLY A 82 5.47 4.02 -21.29
CA GLY A 82 6.91 3.86 -21.00
C GLY A 82 7.74 5.11 -21.26
N GLN A 83 7.34 5.93 -22.23
CA GLN A 83 8.03 7.20 -22.57
C GLN A 83 7.69 8.36 -21.64
N LEU A 84 6.70 8.21 -20.77
CA LEU A 84 6.30 9.22 -19.79
C LEU A 84 7.38 9.41 -18.72
N PHE A 85 8.05 8.31 -18.34
CA PHE A 85 9.07 8.29 -17.29
C PHE A 85 10.40 8.89 -17.75
N ARG A 86 11.12 9.53 -16.82
CA ARG A 86 12.47 10.02 -17.08
C ARG A 86 13.43 8.84 -17.26
N PRO A 87 14.22 8.77 -18.35
CA PRO A 87 15.15 7.66 -18.59
C PRO A 87 16.16 7.43 -17.46
N ASP A 88 16.65 8.52 -16.85
CA ASP A 88 17.60 8.49 -15.72
C ASP A 88 17.00 7.88 -14.44
N ASN A 89 15.67 7.77 -14.34
CA ASN A 89 15.02 7.25 -13.14
C ASN A 89 14.79 5.73 -13.20
N PHE A 90 15.27 5.08 -14.27
CA PHE A 90 15.34 3.63 -14.36
C PHE A 90 16.72 3.19 -13.87
N VAL A 91 16.75 2.54 -12.70
CA VAL A 91 17.99 2.02 -12.11
C VAL A 91 17.89 0.51 -12.05
N PHE A 92 18.77 -0.20 -12.76
CA PHE A 92 18.69 -1.65 -12.82
C PHE A 92 20.02 -2.37 -12.87
N GLY A 93 20.02 -3.57 -12.28
CA GLY A 93 21.14 -4.50 -12.27
C GLY A 93 21.22 -5.38 -13.53
N GLN A 94 22.15 -6.33 -13.50
CA GLN A 94 22.30 -7.34 -14.56
C GLN A 94 21.93 -8.75 -14.08
N THR A 95 21.67 -8.91 -12.79
CA THR A 95 21.65 -10.19 -12.06
C THR A 95 20.50 -10.18 -11.07
N GLY A 96 19.52 -11.05 -11.27
CA GLY A 96 18.36 -11.12 -10.38
C GLY A 96 18.67 -11.61 -8.97
N ALA A 97 17.78 -11.27 -8.04
CA ALA A 97 17.80 -11.80 -6.68
C ALA A 97 17.34 -13.26 -6.57
N GLY A 98 16.78 -13.86 -7.63
CA GLY A 98 16.36 -15.27 -7.62
C GLY A 98 15.34 -15.61 -6.52
N ASN A 99 14.41 -14.70 -6.23
CA ASN A 99 13.44 -14.79 -5.12
C ASN A 99 14.07 -14.89 -3.72
N ASN A 100 15.33 -14.48 -3.52
CA ASN A 100 15.99 -14.50 -2.23
C ASN A 100 16.09 -13.08 -1.65
N TRP A 101 15.46 -12.86 -0.49
CA TRP A 101 15.52 -11.58 0.24
C TRP A 101 16.96 -11.20 0.60
N ALA A 102 17.78 -12.14 1.10
CA ALA A 102 19.15 -11.86 1.50
C ALA A 102 20.01 -11.43 0.30
N LYS A 103 19.78 -12.03 -0.87
CA LYS A 103 20.46 -11.61 -2.10
C LYS A 103 20.07 -10.18 -2.51
N GLY A 104 18.78 -9.85 -2.36
CA GLY A 104 18.28 -8.48 -2.57
C GLY A 104 18.76 -7.48 -1.51
N HIS A 105 19.10 -7.91 -0.31
CA HIS A 105 19.44 -7.03 0.81
C HIS A 105 20.94 -6.87 1.03
N TYR A 106 21.71 -7.95 0.99
CA TYR A 106 23.12 -8.00 1.37
C TYR A 106 24.09 -8.03 0.19
N THR A 107 23.65 -8.45 -1.00
CA THR A 107 24.53 -8.61 -2.17
C THR A 107 24.10 -7.73 -3.33
N GLU A 108 23.34 -8.26 -4.29
CA GLU A 108 23.01 -7.57 -5.55
C GLU A 108 22.29 -6.24 -5.33
N GLY A 109 21.35 -6.20 -4.37
CA GLY A 109 20.64 -4.96 -4.06
C GLY A 109 21.48 -3.96 -3.26
N ALA A 110 22.40 -4.43 -2.42
CA ALA A 110 23.36 -3.55 -1.73
C ALA A 110 24.35 -2.90 -2.71
N GLU A 111 24.74 -3.60 -3.78
CA GLU A 111 25.58 -3.02 -4.83
C GLU A 111 24.86 -1.94 -5.65
N LEU A 112 23.54 -2.06 -5.82
CA LEU A 112 22.73 -1.12 -6.62
C LEU A 112 22.15 0.04 -5.82
N ILE A 113 22.09 -0.06 -4.48
CA ILE A 113 21.30 0.84 -3.63
C ILE A 113 21.75 2.30 -3.70
N ASP A 114 23.05 2.55 -3.76
CA ASP A 114 23.60 3.91 -3.80
C ASP A 114 23.17 4.65 -5.07
N ALA A 115 23.14 3.94 -6.21
CA ALA A 115 22.64 4.50 -7.46
C ALA A 115 21.15 4.84 -7.40
N VAL A 116 20.35 4.05 -6.68
CA VAL A 116 18.94 4.37 -6.46
C VAL A 116 18.79 5.57 -5.53
N LEU A 117 19.55 5.63 -4.44
CA LEU A 117 19.53 6.75 -3.49
C LEU A 117 19.91 8.08 -4.15
N ASP A 118 20.85 8.07 -5.09
CA ASP A 118 21.19 9.27 -5.86
C ASP A 118 20.00 9.79 -6.70
N VAL A 119 19.21 8.90 -7.29
CA VAL A 119 17.98 9.27 -8.00
C VAL A 119 16.90 9.74 -7.02
N VAL A 120 16.75 9.06 -5.87
CA VAL A 120 15.82 9.47 -4.80
C VAL A 120 16.13 10.89 -4.34
N ARG A 121 17.42 11.19 -4.11
CA ARG A 121 17.86 12.52 -3.70
C ARG A 121 17.55 13.57 -4.75
N LYS A 122 17.82 13.29 -6.03
CA LYS A 122 17.51 14.18 -7.15
C LYS A 122 16.01 14.48 -7.27
N GLU A 123 15.14 13.48 -7.11
CA GLU A 123 13.68 13.69 -7.17
C GLU A 123 13.15 14.40 -5.91
N ALA A 124 13.71 14.09 -4.73
CA ALA A 124 13.38 14.76 -3.47
C ALA A 124 13.78 16.24 -3.47
N GLU A 125 14.98 16.57 -3.94
CA GLU A 125 15.46 17.95 -4.12
C GLU A 125 14.69 18.71 -5.20
N GLY A 126 14.11 17.99 -6.17
CA GLY A 126 13.21 18.53 -7.19
C GLY A 126 11.80 18.83 -6.69
N CYS A 127 11.49 18.59 -5.41
CA CYS A 127 10.21 18.92 -4.81
C CYS A 127 10.30 20.26 -4.05
N ASP A 128 9.28 21.13 -4.19
CA ASP A 128 9.23 22.38 -3.43
C ASP A 128 8.99 22.12 -1.94
N CYS A 129 8.17 21.12 -1.61
CA CYS A 129 7.90 20.67 -0.24
C CYS A 129 7.53 19.18 -0.25
N LEU A 130 8.56 18.35 -0.27
CA LEU A 130 8.43 16.90 -0.15
C LEU A 130 7.63 16.52 1.10
N GLN A 131 6.52 15.81 0.88
CA GLN A 131 5.70 15.24 1.93
C GLN A 131 6.21 13.87 2.39
N GLY A 132 6.62 13.05 1.44
CA GLY A 132 6.92 11.65 1.70
C GLY A 132 7.24 10.86 0.44
N PHE A 133 7.45 9.57 0.68
CA PHE A 133 7.74 8.56 -0.33
C PHE A 133 6.61 7.55 -0.34
N GLN A 134 6.23 7.11 -1.54
CA GLN A 134 5.25 6.05 -1.74
C GLN A 134 5.94 4.90 -2.46
N ILE A 135 6.04 3.74 -1.84
CA ILE A 135 6.78 2.59 -2.38
C ILE A 135 5.82 1.47 -2.72
N THR A 136 5.88 0.96 -3.95
CA THR A 136 5.14 -0.24 -4.36
C THR A 136 6.09 -1.40 -4.52
N HIS A 137 5.88 -2.47 -3.76
CA HIS A 137 6.79 -3.63 -3.76
C HIS A 137 6.07 -4.93 -3.34
N SER A 138 6.72 -6.07 -3.59
CA SER A 138 6.24 -7.39 -3.16
C SER A 138 7.12 -7.94 -2.06
N LEU A 139 6.51 -8.45 -1.00
CA LEU A 139 7.18 -9.07 0.12
C LEU A 139 7.56 -10.54 -0.17
N GLY A 140 7.03 -11.13 -1.25
CA GLY A 140 7.35 -12.50 -1.66
C GLY A 140 8.55 -12.61 -2.62
N GLY A 141 8.84 -11.56 -3.40
CA GLY A 141 9.94 -11.57 -4.38
C GLY A 141 11.32 -11.44 -3.73
N GLY A 142 12.41 -11.39 -4.50
CA GLY A 142 13.75 -11.10 -3.97
C GLY A 142 14.09 -9.60 -3.99
N THR A 143 13.88 -8.94 -5.14
CA THR A 143 14.14 -7.51 -5.30
C THR A 143 13.18 -6.66 -4.49
N GLY A 144 11.87 -6.89 -4.64
CA GLY A 144 10.85 -6.07 -3.95
C GLY A 144 10.93 -6.20 -2.43
N SER A 145 11.25 -7.39 -1.93
CA SER A 145 11.31 -7.67 -0.49
C SER A 145 12.65 -7.23 0.09
N GLY A 146 13.79 -7.71 -0.43
CA GLY A 146 15.13 -7.45 0.11
C GLY A 146 15.64 -6.06 -0.21
N MET A 147 15.77 -5.74 -1.51
CA MET A 147 16.26 -4.44 -1.95
C MET A 147 15.24 -3.33 -1.65
N GLY A 148 13.93 -3.63 -1.79
CA GLY A 148 12.88 -2.68 -1.46
C GLY A 148 12.88 -2.27 0.01
N THR A 149 13.03 -3.22 0.95
CA THR A 149 13.11 -2.85 2.38
C THR A 149 14.45 -2.26 2.76
N LEU A 150 15.55 -2.63 2.11
CA LEU A 150 16.83 -1.93 2.24
C LEU A 150 16.71 -0.45 1.85
N LEU A 151 16.01 -0.17 0.75
CA LEU A 151 15.78 1.22 0.32
C LEU A 151 14.92 1.98 1.33
N ILE A 152 13.88 1.32 1.86
CA ILE A 152 13.01 1.92 2.89
C ILE A 152 13.84 2.36 4.12
N SER A 153 14.72 1.50 4.64
CA SER A 153 15.57 1.85 5.79
C SER A 153 16.55 2.97 5.46
N LYS A 154 17.17 2.96 4.28
CA LYS A 154 18.07 4.04 3.85
C LYS A 154 17.37 5.38 3.65
N ILE A 155 16.16 5.38 3.09
CA ILE A 155 15.36 6.61 2.97
C ILE A 155 14.94 7.10 4.36
N ARG A 156 14.60 6.20 5.29
CA ARG A 156 14.29 6.56 6.68
C ARG A 156 15.48 7.22 7.38
N GLU A 157 16.71 6.73 7.14
CA GLU A 157 17.95 7.33 7.65
C GLU A 157 18.16 8.76 7.09
N GLU A 158 17.99 8.98 5.78
CA GLU A 158 18.22 10.30 5.15
C GLU A 158 17.06 11.30 5.35
N TYR A 159 15.82 10.80 5.44
CA TYR A 159 14.59 11.61 5.50
C TYR A 159 13.68 11.20 6.67
N PRO A 160 14.16 11.22 7.93
CA PRO A 160 13.41 10.68 9.08
C PRO A 160 12.06 11.38 9.32
N ASP A 161 11.98 12.67 9.00
CA ASP A 161 10.78 13.49 9.18
C ASP A 161 9.75 13.36 8.04
N ARG A 162 9.99 12.52 7.02
CA ARG A 162 9.08 12.35 5.87
C ARG A 162 8.27 11.08 5.99
N ILE A 163 7.03 11.13 5.49
CA ILE A 163 6.15 9.96 5.55
C ILE A 163 6.65 8.89 4.58
N MET A 164 6.81 7.67 5.06
CA MET A 164 7.06 6.46 4.25
C MET A 164 5.77 5.66 4.15
N GLU A 165 5.06 5.81 3.03
CA GLU A 165 3.89 5.00 2.70
C GLU A 165 4.31 3.84 1.79
N THR A 166 3.83 2.63 2.07
CA THR A 166 4.11 1.44 1.25
C THR A 166 2.83 0.76 0.80
N PHE A 167 2.81 0.30 -0.44
CA PHE A 167 1.83 -0.62 -0.99
C PHE A 167 2.52 -1.97 -1.10
N SER A 168 2.30 -2.79 -0.07
CA SER A 168 3.05 -4.01 0.19
C SER A 168 2.25 -5.23 -0.22
N VAL A 169 2.72 -5.93 -1.26
CA VAL A 169 2.06 -7.15 -1.76
C VAL A 169 2.55 -8.36 -0.99
N PHE A 170 1.69 -8.92 -0.16
CA PHE A 170 1.89 -10.15 0.57
C PHE A 170 1.73 -11.38 -0.33
N PRO A 171 2.59 -12.38 -0.16
CA PRO A 171 2.54 -13.61 -0.94
C PRO A 171 1.36 -14.50 -0.55
N SER A 172 1.01 -15.42 -1.45
CA SER A 172 0.07 -16.50 -1.15
C SER A 172 0.46 -17.76 -1.93
N PRO A 173 0.58 -18.93 -1.27
CA PRO A 173 0.90 -20.19 -1.93
C PRO A 173 -0.23 -20.69 -2.86
N LYS A 174 -1.41 -20.03 -2.83
CA LYS A 174 -2.50 -20.31 -3.78
C LYS A 174 -2.29 -19.63 -5.14
N VAL A 175 -1.42 -18.61 -5.19
CA VAL A 175 -1.22 -17.74 -6.36
C VAL A 175 0.20 -17.86 -6.90
N SER A 176 1.17 -18.22 -6.06
CA SER A 176 2.59 -18.36 -6.41
C SER A 176 3.15 -19.73 -6.03
N ASP A 177 4.05 -20.24 -6.87
CA ASP A 177 4.77 -21.51 -6.64
C ASP A 177 6.13 -21.29 -5.92
N THR A 178 6.47 -20.05 -5.57
CA THR A 178 7.76 -19.73 -4.96
C THR A 178 7.79 -20.20 -3.50
N VAL A 179 8.66 -21.17 -3.21
CA VAL A 179 8.69 -21.86 -1.91
C VAL A 179 9.26 -21.03 -0.76
N VAL A 180 10.08 -20.01 -1.04
CA VAL A 180 10.78 -19.21 -0.02
C VAL A 180 10.06 -17.90 0.34
N GLU A 181 8.87 -17.67 -0.21
CA GLU A 181 8.05 -16.48 0.08
C GLU A 181 7.80 -16.23 1.58
N PRO A 182 7.57 -17.25 2.43
CA PRO A 182 7.37 -17.00 3.86
C PRO A 182 8.59 -16.37 4.54
N TYR A 183 9.80 -16.76 4.15
CA TYR A 183 11.02 -16.12 4.67
C TYR A 183 11.13 -14.67 4.23
N ASN A 184 10.93 -14.40 2.94
CA ASN A 184 10.99 -13.05 2.39
C ASN A 184 9.96 -12.14 3.07
N ALA A 185 8.72 -12.63 3.24
CA ALA A 185 7.66 -11.85 3.85
C ALA A 185 7.93 -11.55 5.32
N THR A 186 8.42 -12.53 6.10
CA THR A 186 8.77 -12.31 7.51
C THR A 186 9.88 -11.30 7.69
N LEU A 187 10.95 -11.41 6.91
CA LEU A 187 12.08 -10.47 6.95
C LEU A 187 11.67 -9.06 6.49
N SER A 188 10.83 -8.97 5.47
CA SER A 188 10.32 -7.66 5.04
C SER A 188 9.36 -7.02 6.04
N VAL A 189 8.46 -7.78 6.67
CA VAL A 189 7.57 -7.24 7.71
C VAL A 189 8.39 -6.68 8.87
N HIS A 190 9.43 -7.40 9.30
CA HIS A 190 10.34 -6.90 10.33
C HIS A 190 10.92 -5.53 9.98
N GLN A 191 11.38 -5.33 8.75
CA GLN A 191 11.89 -4.03 8.28
C GLN A 191 10.79 -2.96 8.16
N LEU A 192 9.57 -3.33 7.74
CA LEU A 192 8.44 -2.41 7.60
C LEU A 192 7.96 -1.88 8.96
N VAL A 193 7.89 -2.73 9.98
CA VAL A 193 7.51 -2.34 11.36
C VAL A 193 8.40 -1.22 11.90
N GLU A 194 9.68 -1.21 11.52
CA GLU A 194 10.65 -0.23 12.02
C GLU A 194 10.74 1.04 11.16
N ASN A 195 10.56 0.90 9.84
CA ASN A 195 10.96 1.94 8.91
C ASN A 195 9.82 2.56 8.09
N ALA A 196 8.63 1.94 8.04
CA ALA A 196 7.45 2.49 7.36
C ALA A 196 6.53 3.24 8.35
N ASP A 197 5.83 4.28 7.87
CA ASP A 197 4.79 4.96 8.66
C ASP A 197 3.39 4.43 8.33
N GLU A 198 3.16 4.04 7.08
CA GLU A 198 1.86 3.58 6.59
C GLU A 198 2.07 2.37 5.67
N VAL A 199 1.52 1.21 6.03
CA VAL A 199 1.62 -0.01 5.21
C VAL A 199 0.25 -0.41 4.71
N GLN A 200 -0.02 -0.09 3.45
CA GLN A 200 -1.22 -0.53 2.73
C GLN A 200 -1.03 -1.99 2.34
N VAL A 201 -1.71 -2.89 3.05
CA VAL A 201 -1.58 -4.33 2.86
C VAL A 201 -2.39 -4.80 1.68
N ILE A 202 -1.71 -5.44 0.73
CA ILE A 202 -2.29 -6.06 -0.46
C ILE A 202 -1.97 -7.55 -0.42
N ASP A 203 -2.97 -8.40 -0.38
CA ASP A 203 -2.80 -9.86 -0.33
C ASP A 203 -3.22 -10.49 -1.65
N ASN A 204 -2.27 -11.18 -2.30
CA ASN A 204 -2.55 -11.92 -3.53
C ASN A 204 -3.70 -12.92 -3.40
N GLU A 205 -3.89 -13.54 -2.23
CA GLU A 205 -5.01 -14.44 -1.98
C GLU A 205 -6.35 -13.72 -2.09
N ALA A 206 -6.47 -12.57 -1.43
CA ALA A 206 -7.68 -11.76 -1.43
C ALA A 206 -7.95 -11.15 -2.81
N LEU A 207 -6.92 -10.62 -3.47
CA LEU A 207 -7.04 -10.09 -4.83
C LEU A 207 -7.52 -11.15 -5.82
N TYR A 208 -6.96 -12.36 -5.74
CA TYR A 208 -7.38 -13.47 -6.58
C TYR A 208 -8.84 -13.84 -6.32
N ASP A 209 -9.25 -13.96 -5.05
CA ASP A 209 -10.64 -14.27 -4.68
C ASP A 209 -11.62 -13.18 -5.11
N ILE A 210 -11.27 -11.89 -5.03
CA ILE A 210 -12.10 -10.78 -5.56
C ILE A 210 -12.27 -10.95 -7.08
N CYS A 211 -11.18 -11.16 -7.81
CA CYS A 211 -11.22 -11.31 -9.26
C CYS A 211 -12.05 -12.53 -9.68
N PHE A 212 -11.82 -13.67 -9.02
CA PHE A 212 -12.47 -14.93 -9.34
C PHE A 212 -13.95 -14.95 -8.93
N ARG A 213 -14.27 -14.60 -7.69
CA ARG A 213 -15.61 -14.76 -7.11
C ARG A 213 -16.49 -13.53 -7.34
N THR A 214 -15.98 -12.34 -7.05
CA THR A 214 -16.76 -11.10 -7.08
C THR A 214 -16.87 -10.55 -8.50
N LEU A 215 -15.74 -10.44 -9.21
CA LEU A 215 -15.70 -9.98 -10.60
C LEU A 215 -16.04 -11.07 -11.63
N LYS A 216 -16.13 -12.34 -11.18
CA LYS A 216 -16.48 -13.51 -11.99
C LYS A 216 -15.55 -13.75 -13.17
N LEU A 217 -14.26 -13.50 -12.97
CA LEU A 217 -13.23 -13.80 -13.96
C LEU A 217 -12.86 -15.29 -13.84
N THR A 218 -12.92 -16.04 -14.94
CA THR A 218 -12.67 -17.48 -14.93
C THR A 218 -11.19 -17.84 -14.72
N THR A 219 -10.29 -16.99 -15.20
CA THR A 219 -8.83 -17.12 -15.10
C THR A 219 -8.24 -15.75 -14.77
N PRO A 220 -8.31 -15.29 -13.51
CA PRO A 220 -7.67 -14.04 -13.10
C PRO A 220 -6.19 -14.04 -13.47
N THR A 221 -5.73 -12.93 -14.07
CA THR A 221 -4.32 -12.70 -14.41
C THR A 221 -3.72 -11.64 -13.49
N TYR A 222 -2.39 -11.58 -13.36
CA TYR A 222 -1.74 -10.48 -12.65
C TYR A 222 -2.14 -9.10 -13.20
N GLY A 223 -2.48 -8.98 -14.49
CA GLY A 223 -3.01 -7.74 -15.05
C GLY A 223 -4.35 -7.32 -14.43
N ASP A 224 -5.23 -8.28 -14.13
CA ASP A 224 -6.51 -8.03 -13.45
C ASP A 224 -6.29 -7.63 -11.98
N LEU A 225 -5.38 -8.34 -11.29
CA LEU A 225 -4.99 -8.05 -9.91
C LEU A 225 -4.37 -6.65 -9.79
N ASN A 226 -3.41 -6.33 -10.65
CA ASN A 226 -2.73 -5.03 -10.67
C ASN A 226 -3.68 -3.88 -10.98
N HIS A 227 -4.69 -4.11 -11.83
CA HIS A 227 -5.73 -3.10 -12.08
C HIS A 227 -6.53 -2.80 -10.81
N LEU A 228 -6.91 -3.83 -10.04
CA LEU A 228 -7.61 -3.65 -8.77
C LEU A 228 -6.76 -2.88 -7.75
N VAL A 229 -5.48 -3.24 -7.61
CA VAL A 229 -4.53 -2.54 -6.74
C VAL A 229 -4.38 -1.07 -7.15
N SER A 230 -4.22 -0.79 -8.45
CA SER A 230 -4.08 0.58 -8.96
C SER A 230 -5.31 1.45 -8.67
N ALA A 231 -6.51 0.87 -8.66
CA ALA A 231 -7.74 1.57 -8.32
C ALA A 231 -7.77 1.97 -6.83
N ALA A 232 -7.32 1.08 -5.94
CA ALA A 232 -7.18 1.41 -4.52
C ALA A 232 -6.10 2.48 -4.29
N MET A 233 -4.90 2.32 -4.87
CA MET A 233 -3.80 3.31 -4.79
C MET A 233 -4.23 4.69 -5.26
N SER A 234 -4.94 4.76 -6.40
CA SER A 234 -5.48 6.01 -6.93
C SER A 234 -6.47 6.65 -5.95
N GLY A 235 -7.30 5.85 -5.29
CA GLY A 235 -8.24 6.35 -4.30
C GLY A 235 -7.59 6.85 -3.01
N VAL A 236 -6.60 6.13 -2.47
CA VAL A 236 -5.85 6.54 -1.26
C VAL A 236 -5.21 7.92 -1.47
N THR A 237 -4.63 8.14 -2.65
CA THR A 237 -3.92 9.40 -2.99
C THR A 237 -4.81 10.48 -3.58
N CYS A 238 -6.11 10.23 -3.77
CA CYS A 238 -7.01 11.13 -4.50
C CYS A 238 -7.16 12.50 -3.82
N SER A 239 -7.26 12.56 -2.48
CA SER A 239 -7.41 13.82 -1.75
C SER A 239 -6.17 14.71 -1.80
N LEU A 240 -5.02 14.13 -2.19
CA LEU A 240 -3.76 14.83 -2.39
C LEU A 240 -3.75 15.48 -3.78
N ARG A 241 -4.15 14.70 -4.78
CA ARG A 241 -4.08 15.05 -6.21
C ARG A 241 -5.21 15.94 -6.69
N PHE A 242 -6.33 15.99 -5.99
CA PHE A 242 -7.48 16.77 -6.41
C PHE A 242 -8.08 17.57 -5.26
N PRO A 243 -8.69 18.73 -5.54
CA PRO A 243 -9.48 19.43 -4.54
C PRO A 243 -10.64 18.55 -4.07
N GLY A 244 -10.82 18.48 -2.76
CA GLY A 244 -11.98 17.86 -2.13
C GLY A 244 -12.38 18.59 -0.84
N GLN A 245 -13.54 18.20 -0.32
CA GLN A 245 -13.95 18.60 1.02
C GLN A 245 -13.18 17.72 2.03
N LEU A 246 -12.62 18.32 3.08
CA LEU A 246 -11.80 17.64 4.11
C LEU A 246 -10.47 17.08 3.58
N ASN A 247 -9.71 17.87 2.80
CA ASN A 247 -8.38 17.48 2.29
C ASN A 247 -7.47 16.91 3.41
N SER A 248 -7.24 15.59 3.37
CA SER A 248 -6.23 14.91 4.17
C SER A 248 -4.95 14.78 3.36
N ASP A 249 -3.86 15.11 4.03
CA ASP A 249 -2.50 14.86 3.58
C ASP A 249 -2.02 13.53 4.19
N LEU A 250 -0.95 12.89 3.69
CA LEU A 250 -0.46 11.60 4.24
C LEU A 250 -0.27 11.63 5.76
N ARG A 251 0.42 12.63 6.30
CA ARG A 251 0.62 12.76 7.75
C ARG A 251 -0.70 12.85 8.52
N LYS A 252 -1.70 13.57 7.99
CA LYS A 252 -3.04 13.58 8.58
C LYS A 252 -3.72 12.22 8.47
N LEU A 253 -3.49 11.46 7.41
CA LEU A 253 -4.00 10.09 7.30
C LEU A 253 -3.39 9.22 8.41
N ALA A 254 -2.05 9.22 8.55
CA ALA A 254 -1.32 8.55 9.62
C ALA A 254 -1.89 8.87 11.02
N VAL A 255 -1.93 10.17 11.39
CA VAL A 255 -2.37 10.61 12.72
C VAL A 255 -3.81 10.21 13.04
N ASN A 256 -4.69 10.12 12.02
CA ASN A 256 -6.08 9.73 12.25
C ASN A 256 -6.27 8.21 12.29
N LEU A 257 -5.38 7.44 11.66
CA LEU A 257 -5.55 6.00 11.49
C LEU A 257 -4.65 5.15 12.40
N ILE A 258 -3.59 5.73 12.96
CA ILE A 258 -2.56 5.00 13.72
C ILE A 258 -2.61 5.49 15.17
N PRO A 259 -3.38 4.83 16.06
CA PRO A 259 -3.36 5.14 17.48
C PRO A 259 -2.04 4.72 18.14
N PHE A 260 -1.41 3.65 17.62
CA PHE A 260 -0.18 3.09 18.16
C PHE A 260 0.85 2.90 17.05
N PRO A 261 2.11 3.37 17.22
CA PRO A 261 3.09 3.43 16.13
C PRO A 261 3.34 2.12 15.38
N ARG A 262 3.29 0.96 16.06
CA ARG A 262 3.51 -0.36 15.43
C ARG A 262 2.28 -0.92 14.71
N LEU A 263 1.08 -0.41 15.04
CA LEU A 263 -0.18 -0.83 14.45
C LEU A 263 -0.49 0.03 13.21
N HIS A 264 0.43 0.08 12.26
CA HIS A 264 0.35 0.92 11.06
C HIS A 264 0.06 0.14 9.76
N PHE A 265 -0.42 -1.09 9.88
CA PHE A 265 -0.78 -1.94 8.74
C PHE A 265 -2.28 -1.83 8.48
N PHE A 266 -2.64 -1.44 7.26
CA PHE A 266 -4.02 -1.17 6.89
C PHE A 266 -4.58 -2.22 5.94
N MET A 267 -5.79 -2.68 6.24
CA MET A 267 -6.62 -3.42 5.30
C MET A 267 -7.27 -2.43 4.34
N ILE A 268 -6.95 -2.53 3.06
CA ILE A 268 -7.54 -1.66 2.03
C ILE A 268 -8.64 -2.36 1.26
N GLY A 269 -9.54 -1.57 0.68
CA GLY A 269 -10.63 -2.05 -0.17
C GLY A 269 -11.00 -1.03 -1.23
N PHE A 270 -11.68 -1.49 -2.29
CA PHE A 270 -12.19 -0.63 -3.33
C PHE A 270 -13.63 -1.04 -3.66
N ALA A 271 -14.49 -0.06 -3.90
CA ALA A 271 -15.83 -0.27 -4.43
C ALA A 271 -16.17 0.82 -5.46
N PRO A 272 -16.95 0.51 -6.50
CA PRO A 272 -17.72 -0.72 -6.67
C PRO A 272 -16.92 -1.89 -7.25
N LEU A 273 -17.19 -3.10 -6.76
CA LEU A 273 -16.72 -4.35 -7.35
C LEU A 273 -17.90 -5.07 -8.00
N THR A 274 -18.10 -4.77 -9.28
CA THR A 274 -19.20 -5.34 -10.07
C THR A 274 -18.68 -6.04 -11.31
N SER A 275 -19.05 -7.31 -11.49
CA SER A 275 -18.72 -8.09 -12.69
C SER A 275 -19.20 -7.39 -13.97
N ARG A 276 -18.45 -7.52 -15.07
CA ARG A 276 -18.71 -6.84 -16.36
C ARG A 276 -20.15 -7.03 -16.86
N GLY A 277 -20.70 -8.23 -16.73
CA GLY A 277 -22.07 -8.54 -17.15
C GLY A 277 -23.17 -7.92 -16.28
N SER A 278 -22.85 -7.49 -15.05
CA SER A 278 -23.82 -6.87 -14.13
C SER A 278 -23.73 -5.34 -14.09
N GLN A 279 -22.65 -4.74 -14.59
CA GLN A 279 -22.42 -3.29 -14.51
C GLN A 279 -23.55 -2.46 -15.14
N GLN A 280 -24.11 -2.91 -16.27
CA GLN A 280 -25.20 -2.18 -16.96
C GLN A 280 -26.54 -2.21 -16.22
N TYR A 281 -26.71 -3.14 -15.26
CA TYR A 281 -27.97 -3.37 -14.55
C TYR A 281 -27.97 -2.81 -13.13
N ARG A 282 -26.85 -2.24 -12.66
CA ARG A 282 -26.74 -1.66 -11.32
C ARG A 282 -26.69 -0.14 -11.37
N ALA A 283 -27.48 0.49 -10.50
CA ALA A 283 -27.38 1.92 -10.23
C ALA A 283 -26.48 2.13 -9.01
N LEU A 284 -25.27 2.65 -9.23
CA LEU A 284 -24.34 2.97 -8.15
C LEU A 284 -24.92 4.07 -7.26
N THR A 285 -24.90 3.84 -5.95
CA THR A 285 -25.38 4.77 -4.92
C THR A 285 -24.44 4.77 -3.71
N VAL A 286 -24.48 5.82 -2.89
CA VAL A 286 -23.66 5.89 -1.66
C VAL A 286 -23.95 4.70 -0.72
N PRO A 287 -25.21 4.31 -0.41
CA PRO A 287 -25.47 3.15 0.43
C PRO A 287 -24.90 1.84 -0.14
N GLU A 288 -24.96 1.64 -1.46
CA GLU A 288 -24.39 0.43 -2.09
C GLU A 288 -22.86 0.41 -1.95
N LEU A 289 -22.19 1.54 -2.19
CA LEU A 289 -20.74 1.66 -2.02
C LEU A 289 -20.33 1.39 -0.57
N THR A 290 -21.00 2.04 0.40
CA THR A 290 -20.74 1.86 1.83
C THR A 290 -20.95 0.42 2.27
N GLN A 291 -21.96 -0.27 1.74
CA GLN A 291 -22.19 -1.68 2.04
C GLN A 291 -21.08 -2.58 1.49
N GLN A 292 -20.66 -2.36 0.24
CA GLN A 292 -19.56 -3.14 -0.37
C GLN A 292 -18.24 -2.91 0.35
N MET A 293 -18.02 -1.69 0.83
CA MET A 293 -16.81 -1.28 1.53
C MET A 293 -16.52 -2.10 2.79
N PHE A 294 -17.57 -2.49 3.54
CA PHE A 294 -17.46 -3.30 4.75
C PHE A 294 -17.71 -4.80 4.52
N ASP A 295 -17.85 -5.24 3.27
CA ASP A 295 -17.92 -6.68 2.97
C ASP A 295 -16.50 -7.26 3.00
N ALA A 296 -16.27 -8.23 3.88
CA ALA A 296 -14.99 -8.93 4.00
C ALA A 296 -14.49 -9.48 2.65
N LYS A 297 -15.40 -9.85 1.74
CA LYS A 297 -15.07 -10.38 0.40
C LYS A 297 -14.47 -9.34 -0.56
N ASN A 298 -14.56 -8.06 -0.20
CA ASN A 298 -14.09 -6.94 -1.02
C ASN A 298 -12.81 -6.31 -0.46
N MET A 299 -12.33 -6.78 0.70
CA MET A 299 -11.05 -6.38 1.27
C MET A 299 -9.91 -7.01 0.50
N MET A 300 -8.85 -6.24 0.25
CA MET A 300 -7.63 -6.70 -0.42
C MET A 300 -6.66 -7.39 0.54
N CYS A 301 -7.11 -7.77 1.74
CA CYS A 301 -6.33 -8.53 2.71
C CYS A 301 -7.17 -9.76 3.12
N ALA A 302 -6.58 -10.97 3.10
CA ALA A 302 -7.30 -12.20 3.44
C ALA A 302 -7.43 -12.39 4.97
N SER A 303 -8.06 -11.40 5.58
CA SER A 303 -8.43 -11.36 7.00
C SER A 303 -9.92 -11.04 7.08
N ASP A 304 -10.64 -11.72 7.95
CA ASP A 304 -12.06 -11.42 8.18
C ASP A 304 -12.20 -10.34 9.25
N PRO A 305 -12.68 -9.11 8.93
CA PRO A 305 -12.83 -8.06 9.93
C PRO A 305 -13.73 -8.45 11.11
N ARG A 306 -14.59 -9.48 10.95
CA ARG A 306 -15.46 -9.99 12.01
C ARG A 306 -14.72 -10.78 13.08
N HIS A 307 -13.50 -11.22 12.79
CA HIS A 307 -12.63 -11.92 13.74
C HIS A 307 -11.73 -10.97 14.54
N GLY A 308 -11.84 -9.65 14.29
CA GLY A 308 -11.15 -8.64 15.06
C GLY A 308 -12.01 -7.40 15.27
N ARG A 309 -11.36 -6.29 15.57
CA ARG A 309 -11.98 -4.97 15.73
C ARG A 309 -11.21 -3.93 14.92
N TYR A 310 -11.94 -3.03 14.27
CA TYR A 310 -11.38 -1.81 13.71
C TYR A 310 -10.98 -0.89 14.85
N LEU A 311 -9.69 -0.56 14.89
CA LEU A 311 -9.15 0.53 15.69
C LEU A 311 -9.61 1.85 15.09
N THR A 312 -9.41 2.00 13.78
CA THR A 312 -9.80 3.18 13.00
C THR A 312 -10.17 2.78 11.58
N ALA A 313 -10.94 3.61 10.89
CA ALA A 313 -11.30 3.42 9.49
C ALA A 313 -11.45 4.74 8.73
N CYS A 314 -11.11 4.73 7.45
CA CYS A 314 -11.29 5.84 6.52
C CYS A 314 -12.00 5.38 5.25
N ALA A 315 -12.98 6.16 4.81
CA ALA A 315 -13.70 5.98 3.56
C ALA A 315 -13.49 7.19 2.66
N MET A 316 -12.82 6.98 1.53
CA MET A 316 -12.47 8.03 0.57
C MET A 316 -13.39 7.95 -0.64
N PHE A 317 -14.50 8.67 -0.59
CA PHE A 317 -15.49 8.70 -1.66
C PHE A 317 -15.03 9.62 -2.80
N ARG A 318 -15.33 9.18 -4.02
CA ARG A 318 -14.98 9.85 -5.26
C ARG A 318 -16.19 9.95 -6.18
N GLY A 319 -16.40 11.11 -6.78
CA GLY A 319 -17.52 11.44 -7.65
C GLY A 319 -18.53 12.40 -7.02
N ARG A 320 -19.42 12.95 -7.85
CA ARG A 320 -20.44 13.92 -7.40
C ARG A 320 -21.50 13.22 -6.56
N MET A 321 -21.48 13.47 -5.26
CA MET A 321 -22.45 12.92 -4.31
C MET A 321 -22.70 13.89 -3.15
N SER A 322 -23.75 13.64 -2.37
CA SER A 322 -24.06 14.46 -1.19
C SER A 322 -23.17 14.05 -0.02
N THR A 323 -22.38 14.99 0.53
CA THR A 323 -21.59 14.75 1.75
C THR A 323 -22.46 14.38 2.94
N LYS A 324 -23.65 15.00 3.04
CA LYS A 324 -24.65 14.64 4.05
C LYS A 324 -25.06 13.17 3.94
N GLU A 325 -25.31 12.67 2.72
CA GLU A 325 -25.68 11.26 2.51
C GLU A 325 -24.52 10.33 2.88
N VAL A 326 -23.28 10.71 2.55
CA VAL A 326 -22.08 9.98 2.97
C VAL A 326 -22.00 9.87 4.48
N ASP A 327 -22.11 10.98 5.20
CA ASP A 327 -22.02 11.00 6.66
C ASP A 327 -23.15 10.18 7.32
N GLU A 328 -24.38 10.29 6.81
CA GLU A 328 -25.51 9.46 7.27
C GLU A 328 -25.26 7.97 7.05
N GLN A 329 -24.75 7.57 5.88
CA GLN A 329 -24.46 6.16 5.60
C GLN A 329 -23.27 5.63 6.41
N MET A 330 -22.25 6.45 6.64
CA MET A 330 -21.10 6.10 7.48
C MET A 330 -21.52 5.91 8.94
N LEU A 331 -22.38 6.78 9.46
CA LEU A 331 -22.95 6.60 10.80
C LEU A 331 -23.82 5.34 10.89
N ASN A 332 -24.64 5.08 9.88
CA ASN A 332 -25.49 3.88 9.84
C ASN A 332 -24.68 2.58 9.83
N VAL A 333 -23.60 2.52 9.03
CA VAL A 333 -22.77 1.32 8.94
C VAL A 333 -21.92 1.13 10.21
N GLN A 334 -21.45 2.21 10.83
CA GLN A 334 -20.78 2.15 12.13
C GLN A 334 -21.72 1.63 13.22
N ASN A 335 -22.94 2.17 13.32
CA ASN A 335 -23.94 1.71 14.28
C ASN A 335 -24.33 0.24 14.07
N LYS A 336 -24.48 -0.18 12.81
CA LYS A 336 -24.81 -1.57 12.47
C LYS A 336 -23.69 -2.54 12.84
N ASN A 337 -22.43 -2.10 12.72
CA ASN A 337 -21.24 -2.92 12.92
C ASN A 337 -20.49 -2.51 14.20
N SER A 338 -21.17 -1.90 15.19
CA SER A 338 -20.50 -1.30 16.35
C SER A 338 -19.65 -2.30 17.14
N SER A 339 -20.06 -3.57 17.17
CA SER A 339 -19.29 -4.67 17.78
C SER A 339 -17.95 -4.98 17.10
N TYR A 340 -17.77 -4.54 15.85
CA TYR A 340 -16.53 -4.70 15.10
C TYR A 340 -15.64 -3.46 15.18
N PHE A 341 -16.00 -2.45 15.97
CA PHE A 341 -15.15 -1.30 16.26
C PHE A 341 -14.76 -1.35 17.74
N VAL A 342 -13.56 -0.86 18.06
CA VAL A 342 -13.19 -0.62 19.45
C VAL A 342 -14.02 0.53 20.02
N GLU A 343 -14.44 0.39 21.27
CA GLU A 343 -15.29 1.39 21.95
C GLU A 343 -14.48 2.52 22.61
N TRP A 344 -13.20 2.27 22.90
CA TRP A 344 -12.31 3.18 23.62
C TRP A 344 -11.67 4.26 22.73
N ILE A 345 -11.65 4.09 21.39
CA ILE A 345 -11.31 5.19 20.47
C ILE A 345 -12.58 5.93 20.05
N PRO A 346 -12.83 7.16 20.55
CA PRO A 346 -13.94 7.96 20.11
C PRO A 346 -13.75 8.41 18.65
N HIS A 347 -14.84 8.52 17.89
CA HIS A 347 -14.82 9.03 16.50
C HIS A 347 -13.81 8.34 15.57
N ASN A 348 -13.63 7.02 15.74
CA ASN A 348 -12.66 6.19 15.00
C ASN A 348 -12.93 6.01 13.50
N THR A 349 -13.92 6.69 12.92
CA THR A 349 -14.25 6.56 11.49
C THR A 349 -14.23 7.93 10.83
N LYS A 350 -13.56 8.02 9.68
CA LYS A 350 -13.44 9.22 8.87
C LYS A 350 -14.00 9.02 7.47
N SER A 351 -14.68 10.02 6.95
CA SER A 351 -15.11 10.11 5.56
C SER A 351 -14.43 11.29 4.86
N SER A 352 -14.12 11.13 3.58
CA SER A 352 -13.74 12.24 2.69
C SER A 352 -14.45 12.11 1.36
N VAL A 353 -14.68 13.25 0.68
CA VAL A 353 -15.37 13.29 -0.61
C VAL A 353 -14.57 14.16 -1.58
N CYS A 354 -14.21 13.57 -2.71
CA CYS A 354 -13.65 14.26 -3.87
C CYS A 354 -14.65 14.22 -5.01
N ASP A 355 -14.90 15.35 -5.68
CA ASP A 355 -15.90 15.43 -6.76
C ASP A 355 -15.47 14.73 -8.05
N ILE A 356 -14.20 14.32 -8.15
CA ILE A 356 -13.61 13.70 -9.34
C ILE A 356 -13.67 12.16 -9.22
N PRO A 357 -14.55 11.49 -9.98
CA PRO A 357 -14.62 10.04 -9.98
C PRO A 357 -13.44 9.42 -10.74
N PRO A 358 -13.11 8.15 -10.48
CA PRO A 358 -12.18 7.41 -11.33
C PRO A 358 -12.71 7.32 -12.77
N LYS A 359 -11.81 7.26 -13.76
CA LYS A 359 -12.20 7.18 -15.17
C LYS A 359 -13.08 5.95 -15.43
N GLY A 360 -14.17 6.15 -16.18
CA GLY A 360 -15.13 5.09 -16.51
C GLY A 360 -16.16 4.79 -15.41
N LEU A 361 -16.05 5.40 -14.23
CA LEU A 361 -17.01 5.29 -13.13
C LEU A 361 -17.70 6.63 -12.87
N LYS A 362 -18.93 6.57 -12.34
CA LYS A 362 -19.66 7.77 -11.88
C LYS A 362 -19.31 8.14 -10.44
N MET A 363 -19.02 7.12 -9.63
CA MET A 363 -18.63 7.24 -8.24
C MET A 363 -17.90 5.98 -7.80
N ALA A 364 -17.05 6.10 -6.80
CA ALA A 364 -16.30 5.03 -6.17
C ALA A 364 -16.00 5.37 -4.71
N VAL A 365 -15.53 4.39 -3.95
CA VAL A 365 -14.99 4.59 -2.60
C VAL A 365 -13.78 3.68 -2.41
N THR A 366 -12.74 4.21 -1.78
CA THR A 366 -11.61 3.45 -1.29
C THR A 366 -11.68 3.37 0.23
N PHE A 367 -11.49 2.18 0.76
CA PHE A 367 -11.46 1.91 2.19
C PHE A 367 -10.03 1.73 2.67
N VAL A 368 -9.74 2.27 3.83
CA VAL A 368 -8.52 2.02 4.59
C VAL A 368 -8.92 1.78 6.03
N GLY A 369 -8.75 0.56 6.52
CA GLY A 369 -9.12 0.18 7.89
C GLY A 369 -7.91 -0.33 8.67
N ASN A 370 -7.65 0.26 9.82
CA ASN A 370 -6.75 -0.30 10.81
C ASN A 370 -7.52 -1.30 11.66
N SER A 371 -7.32 -2.60 11.43
CA SER A 371 -8.09 -3.66 12.08
C SER A 371 -7.18 -4.68 12.72
N THR A 372 -7.50 -5.09 13.95
CA THR A 372 -6.80 -6.17 14.63
C THR A 372 -6.94 -7.51 13.91
N ALA A 373 -7.93 -7.67 13.02
CA ALA A 373 -8.09 -8.87 12.19
C ALA A 373 -6.91 -9.12 11.24
N ILE A 374 -6.09 -8.08 10.96
CA ILE A 374 -4.88 -8.22 10.14
C ILE A 374 -3.87 -9.23 10.72
N GLN A 375 -3.97 -9.52 12.02
CA GLN A 375 -3.19 -10.57 12.67
C GLN A 375 -3.36 -11.95 12.01
N GLU A 376 -4.50 -12.25 11.39
CA GLU A 376 -4.72 -13.52 10.67
C GLU A 376 -3.74 -13.68 9.51
N MET A 377 -3.48 -12.59 8.78
CA MET A 377 -2.51 -12.59 7.68
C MET A 377 -1.09 -12.80 8.20
N PHE A 378 -0.70 -12.15 9.31
CA PHE A 378 0.60 -12.35 9.94
C PHE A 378 0.75 -13.78 10.46
N LYS A 379 -0.26 -14.33 11.14
CA LYS A 379 -0.28 -15.73 11.61
C LYS A 379 -0.11 -16.70 10.44
N ARG A 380 -0.78 -16.47 9.30
CA ARG A 380 -0.63 -17.31 8.10
C ARG A 380 0.82 -17.34 7.59
N VAL A 381 1.49 -16.19 7.55
CA VAL A 381 2.91 -16.10 7.13
C VAL A 381 3.81 -16.76 8.18
N SER A 382 3.59 -16.46 9.46
CA SER A 382 4.36 -17.01 10.59
C SER A 382 4.28 -18.54 10.68
N ASP A 383 3.10 -19.13 10.48
CA ASP A 383 2.93 -20.59 10.50
C ASP A 383 3.73 -21.28 9.38
N GLN A 384 3.72 -20.69 8.18
CA GLN A 384 4.48 -21.22 7.04
C GLN A 384 5.99 -21.05 7.25
N PHE A 385 6.41 -19.89 7.75
CA PHE A 385 7.78 -19.61 8.14
C PHE A 385 8.27 -20.64 9.17
N THR A 386 7.52 -20.84 10.26
CA THR A 386 7.85 -21.76 11.36
C THR A 386 8.04 -23.18 10.83
N ALA A 387 7.13 -23.63 9.95
CA ALA A 387 7.18 -24.97 9.38
C ALA A 387 8.44 -25.21 8.53
N MET A 388 8.89 -24.19 7.80
CA MET A 388 10.13 -24.24 7.01
C MET A 388 11.37 -24.13 7.90
N PHE A 389 11.39 -23.17 8.82
CA PHE A 389 12.52 -22.86 9.70
C PHE A 389 12.88 -24.03 10.60
N ARG A 390 11.88 -24.70 11.20
CA ARG A 390 12.09 -25.92 12.00
C ARG A 390 12.81 -27.04 11.25
N ARG A 391 12.64 -27.10 9.92
CA ARG A 391 13.29 -28.10 9.06
C ARG A 391 14.60 -27.61 8.45
N LYS A 392 15.00 -26.36 8.74
CA LYS A 392 16.12 -25.66 8.11
C LYS A 392 16.04 -25.70 6.58
N ALA A 393 14.82 -25.70 6.02
CA ALA A 393 14.60 -25.78 4.59
C ALA A 393 15.11 -24.49 3.94
N PHE A 394 15.94 -24.60 2.89
CA PHE A 394 16.47 -23.45 2.12
C PHE A 394 17.28 -22.40 2.90
N LEU A 395 17.51 -22.53 4.22
CA LEU A 395 18.25 -21.53 5.01
C LEU A 395 19.64 -21.21 4.45
N HIS A 396 20.35 -22.23 3.94
CA HIS A 396 21.66 -22.06 3.31
C HIS A 396 21.66 -21.14 2.08
N TRP A 397 20.50 -20.87 1.46
CA TRP A 397 20.39 -19.91 0.37
C TRP A 397 20.51 -18.47 0.89
N TYR A 398 20.08 -18.20 2.12
CA TYR A 398 20.13 -16.88 2.72
C TYR A 398 21.45 -16.66 3.45
N THR A 399 21.88 -17.64 4.27
CA THR A 399 23.15 -17.54 4.98
C THR A 399 24.36 -17.60 4.03
N GLY A 400 24.20 -18.22 2.86
CA GLY A 400 25.19 -18.17 1.78
C GLY A 400 25.41 -16.78 1.20
N GLU A 401 24.44 -15.87 1.33
CA GLU A 401 24.55 -14.46 0.91
C GLU A 401 25.08 -13.55 2.03
N GLY A 402 25.45 -14.12 3.19
CA GLY A 402 26.04 -13.39 4.32
C GLY A 402 25.08 -13.04 5.47
N MET A 403 23.81 -13.43 5.36
CA MET A 403 22.81 -13.22 6.42
C MET A 403 23.05 -14.13 7.64
N ASP A 404 22.87 -13.61 8.86
CA ASP A 404 22.97 -14.41 10.08
C ASP A 404 21.68 -15.23 10.31
N GLU A 405 21.80 -16.46 10.85
CA GLU A 405 20.63 -17.27 11.23
C GLU A 405 19.82 -16.60 12.36
N MET A 406 20.45 -15.78 13.21
CA MET A 406 19.77 -15.06 14.29
C MET A 406 18.76 -14.03 13.77
N GLU A 407 18.99 -13.42 12.61
CA GLU A 407 18.07 -12.46 12.00
C GLU A 407 16.71 -13.09 11.66
N PHE A 408 16.69 -14.37 11.28
CA PHE A 408 15.43 -15.10 11.08
C PHE A 408 14.62 -15.17 12.37
N THR A 409 15.28 -15.48 13.48
CA THR A 409 14.62 -15.62 14.78
C THR A 409 14.15 -14.28 15.34
N GLU A 410 14.90 -13.20 15.10
CA GLU A 410 14.52 -11.84 15.47
C GLU A 410 13.31 -11.37 14.67
N ALA A 411 13.29 -11.62 13.36
CA ALA A 411 12.17 -11.28 12.50
C ALA A 411 10.89 -12.07 12.85
N GLU A 412 11.02 -13.37 13.13
CA GLU A 412 9.92 -14.21 13.61
C GLU A 412 9.37 -13.72 14.96
N SER A 413 10.27 -13.41 15.91
CA SER A 413 9.88 -12.85 17.21
C SER A 413 9.13 -11.53 17.05
N ASN A 414 9.67 -10.59 16.28
CA ASN A 414 9.05 -9.28 16.08
C ASN A 414 7.65 -9.41 15.45
N MET A 415 7.46 -10.35 14.52
CA MET A 415 6.13 -10.63 13.94
C MET A 415 5.16 -11.22 14.97
N ASN A 416 5.61 -12.13 15.83
CA ASN A 416 4.78 -12.71 16.89
C ASN A 416 4.43 -11.68 17.97
N ASP A 417 5.36 -10.78 18.29
CA ASP A 417 5.13 -9.65 19.20
C ASP A 417 4.09 -8.69 18.61
N LEU A 418 4.22 -8.34 17.32
CA LEU A 418 3.21 -7.54 16.61
C LEU A 418 1.82 -8.18 16.65
N VAL A 419 1.72 -9.49 16.42
CA VAL A 419 0.46 -10.24 16.54
C VAL A 419 -0.10 -10.16 17.97
N SER A 420 0.75 -10.25 18.98
CA SER A 420 0.37 -10.18 20.39
C SER A 420 -0.13 -8.78 20.76
N GLU A 421 0.50 -7.72 20.24
CA GLU A 421 0.04 -6.33 20.40
C GLU A 421 -1.35 -6.12 19.78
N TYR A 422 -1.57 -6.57 18.54
CA TYR A 422 -2.91 -6.52 17.94
C TYR A 422 -3.95 -7.27 18.76
N GLN A 423 -3.59 -8.44 19.32
CA GLN A 423 -4.48 -9.22 20.17
C GLN A 423 -4.80 -8.48 21.48
N GLN A 424 -3.80 -7.87 22.12
CA GLN A 424 -3.99 -7.07 23.34
C GLN A 424 -4.99 -5.93 23.10
N TYR A 425 -4.81 -5.14 22.04
CA TYR A 425 -5.72 -4.02 21.74
C TYR A 425 -7.09 -4.46 21.24
N GLN A 426 -7.22 -5.68 20.71
CA GLN A 426 -8.52 -6.26 20.38
C GLN A 426 -9.35 -6.55 21.62
N ASP A 427 -8.69 -7.07 22.66
CA ASP A 427 -9.32 -7.51 23.91
C ASP A 427 -9.47 -6.36 24.92
N ALA A 428 -8.72 -5.26 24.74
CA ALA A 428 -8.80 -4.05 25.55
C ALA A 428 -10.23 -3.48 25.64
N THR A 429 -10.59 -3.05 26.84
CA THR A 429 -11.88 -2.42 27.15
C THR A 429 -11.70 -0.99 27.64
N ALA A 430 -12.76 -0.17 27.57
CA ALA A 430 -12.69 1.23 27.99
C ALA A 430 -12.35 1.44 29.48
N GLU A 431 -12.50 0.40 30.32
CA GLU A 431 -12.17 0.48 31.76
C GLU A 431 -10.67 0.32 32.04
N GLU A 432 -9.90 -0.29 31.13
CA GLU A 432 -8.47 -0.59 31.33
C GLU A 432 -7.53 0.56 30.91
N GLU A 433 -7.94 1.48 30.03
CA GLU A 433 -7.12 2.63 29.61
C GLU A 433 -6.77 3.61 30.74
N GLY A 434 -7.58 3.68 31.80
CA GLY A 434 -7.26 4.49 32.98
C GLY A 434 -5.97 4.07 33.69
N GLU A 435 -5.51 2.84 33.49
CA GLU A 435 -4.25 2.34 34.08
C GLU A 435 -3.04 2.56 33.14
N PHE A 436 -3.23 2.74 31.84
CA PHE A 436 -2.13 2.85 30.87
C PHE A 436 -1.56 4.28 30.75
N GLU A 437 -2.31 5.32 31.14
CA GLU A 437 -1.82 6.72 31.16
C GLU A 437 -1.02 7.08 32.45
N GLU A 438 -1.03 6.24 33.50
CA GLU A 438 -0.38 6.58 34.78
C GLU A 438 1.12 6.23 34.88
N GLU A 439 1.73 5.54 33.90
CA GLU A 439 3.18 5.20 33.99
C GLU A 439 4.15 6.27 33.43
N GLU A 440 3.69 7.38 32.83
CA GLU A 440 4.55 8.52 32.48
C GLU A 440 4.32 9.71 33.41
N GLY A 441 4.57 9.53 34.70
CA GLY A 441 4.23 10.53 35.71
C GLY A 441 5.11 10.65 36.95
N ASP A 442 6.26 9.97 37.06
CA ASP A 442 7.15 10.12 38.22
C ASP A 442 8.62 10.24 37.81
N VAL A 443 9.06 11.46 37.49
CA VAL A 443 10.48 11.84 37.67
C VAL A 443 10.51 12.99 38.67
N GLU A 444 10.95 12.64 39.87
CA GLU A 444 10.99 13.44 41.08
C GLU A 444 11.79 14.75 40.94
N ALA A 445 11.20 15.80 41.53
CA ALA A 445 11.76 17.00 42.18
C ALA A 445 13.08 17.64 41.70
#